data_AF-A0A969EMG4-F1
#
_entry.id   AF-A0A969EMG4-F1
#
_cell.length_a   1.000
_cell.length_b   1.000
_cell.length_c   1.000
_cell.angle_alpha   90.00
_cell.angle_beta   90.00
_cell.angle_gamma   90.00
#
_symmetry.space_group_name_H-M   'P 1'
#
loop_
_entity.id
_entity.type
_entity.pdbx_description
1 polymer ?
#
loop_
_entity_poly.entity_id
_entity_poly.type
_entity_poly.pdbx_seq_one_letter_code
_entity_poly.pdbx_strand_id
1 'polypeptide(L)'
;MRKFHHIHPQTLLILAIVLLWVPTLATSAPQALKICQIQGSGKTTPHAGNQVQTDGIVTADFDTQSERGFFIQKENCDGNEATSDGIFIYIGEMTHVVNVGDSVTVTGTAEEDFGLTRINTNPAGVGVVSSGNPLPQAVDFAPPFDNAQSLTYFEARESMLVQAADTVVVGPENARSETFVIRAELGLDQVFQTDPAGTGEVIPITSDGVYTIEPDAQVGDQIFNVKGVLNYTAGDFGILLTAFPTLIRPSLEVPLTLEGNGTLPFSIATLNLHNLFDTVNDPLTEDSVLTASEYQRKLKKLALTISGELGEPLLIAVQEAEMARCSKRWRTARRFPSSTAMSGKMALTGAGLMWRYFMTWIGRRC
;
A
#
# COMPACT_ATOMS: atom_id res chain seq x y z
N MET A 1 77.26 -58.30 25.51
CA MET A 1 77.61 -56.86 25.53
C MET A 1 76.32 -56.05 25.56
N ARG A 2 75.87 -55.66 26.74
CA ARG A 2 74.77 -54.71 26.97
C ARG A 2 75.37 -53.47 27.62
N LYS A 3 75.32 -52.31 26.97
CA LYS A 3 75.70 -51.03 27.58
C LYS A 3 74.43 -50.21 27.76
N PHE A 4 74.04 -50.05 29.02
CA PHE A 4 73.11 -49.02 29.47
C PHE A 4 73.72 -47.65 29.15
N HIS A 5 72.92 -46.72 28.60
CA HIS A 5 73.23 -45.29 28.64
C HIS A 5 72.16 -44.59 29.48
N HIS A 6 72.68 -43.83 30.44
CA HIS A 6 71.98 -43.02 31.41
C HIS A 6 71.18 -41.89 30.77
N ILE A 7 69.97 -41.67 31.28
CA ILE A 7 69.19 -40.44 31.07
C ILE A 7 69.64 -39.44 32.15
N HIS A 8 70.07 -38.24 31.73
CA HIS A 8 70.31 -37.11 32.65
C HIS A 8 69.05 -36.22 32.69
N PRO A 9 68.60 -35.78 33.88
CA PRO A 9 67.45 -34.90 34.05
C PRO A 9 67.90 -33.44 34.09
N GLN A 10 67.27 -32.54 33.34
CA GLN A 10 67.18 -31.10 33.64
C GLN A 10 66.45 -30.36 32.52
N THR A 11 65.17 -30.03 32.74
CA THR A 11 64.52 -28.74 32.39
C THR A 11 63.04 -28.85 32.74
N LEU A 12 62.70 -28.40 33.95
CA LEU A 12 61.33 -28.20 34.43
C LEU A 12 61.19 -26.72 34.80
N LEU A 13 59.99 -26.17 34.63
CA LEU A 13 59.53 -24.80 34.91
C LEU A 13 59.88 -23.72 33.87
N ILE A 14 58.91 -23.41 33.01
CA ILE A 14 58.01 -22.23 33.11
C ILE A 14 56.76 -22.61 32.32
N LEU A 15 55.71 -23.08 33.02
CA LEU A 15 54.35 -23.05 32.48
C LEU A 15 53.64 -21.93 33.22
N ALA A 16 53.82 -20.71 32.72
CA ALA A 16 53.08 -19.55 33.20
C ALA A 16 51.61 -19.76 32.83
N ILE A 17 50.77 -19.79 33.85
CA ILE A 17 49.32 -19.85 33.77
C ILE A 17 48.85 -18.60 32.99
N VAL A 18 48.53 -18.77 31.71
CA VAL A 18 47.63 -17.85 31.01
C VAL A 18 46.23 -18.26 31.44
N LEU A 19 45.77 -17.63 32.52
CA LEU A 19 44.35 -17.62 32.87
C LEU A 19 43.63 -16.93 31.71
N LEU A 20 43.09 -17.73 30.80
CA LEU A 20 42.17 -17.30 29.76
C LEU A 20 40.97 -16.67 30.46
N TRP A 21 40.99 -15.34 30.63
CA TRP A 21 39.78 -14.58 30.86
C TRP A 21 39.02 -14.57 29.55
N VAL A 22 38.27 -15.65 29.30
CA VAL A 22 37.21 -15.64 28.30
C VAL A 22 36.10 -14.82 28.96
N PRO A 23 35.80 -13.59 28.49
CA PRO A 23 34.60 -12.92 28.96
C PRO A 23 33.44 -13.86 28.61
N THR A 24 32.84 -14.44 29.64
CA THR A 24 31.55 -15.10 29.50
C THR A 24 30.64 -13.98 29.06
N LEU A 25 30.18 -14.02 27.80
CA LEU A 25 29.09 -13.15 27.36
C LEU A 25 27.92 -13.54 28.25
N ALA A 26 27.67 -12.74 29.28
CA ALA A 26 26.50 -12.88 30.12
C ALA A 26 25.33 -12.46 29.23
N THR A 27 24.67 -13.45 28.62
CA THR A 27 23.37 -13.23 28.00
C THR A 27 22.46 -12.77 29.13
N SER A 28 22.16 -11.47 29.18
CA SER A 28 21.21 -10.93 30.15
C SER A 28 19.88 -11.65 29.93
N ALA A 29 19.26 -12.14 31.01
CA ALA A 29 17.94 -12.74 30.93
C ALA A 29 16.96 -11.77 30.24
N PRO A 30 15.98 -12.28 29.47
CA PRO A 30 15.01 -11.43 28.80
C PRO A 30 14.23 -10.59 29.80
N GLN A 31 14.00 -9.33 29.47
CA GLN A 31 13.20 -8.42 30.28
C GLN A 31 11.71 -8.70 30.02
N ALA A 32 10.97 -9.07 31.06
CA ALA A 32 9.51 -9.20 30.96
C ALA A 32 8.88 -7.79 30.84
N LEU A 33 8.36 -7.47 29.65
CA LEU A 33 7.80 -6.17 29.31
C LEU A 33 6.43 -6.36 28.67
N LYS A 34 5.51 -5.43 28.95
CA LYS A 34 4.25 -5.37 28.21
C LYS A 34 4.47 -4.75 26.82
N ILE A 35 3.58 -5.04 25.87
CA ILE A 35 3.68 -4.56 24.48
C ILE A 35 3.81 -3.02 24.42
N CYS A 36 2.95 -2.27 25.12
CA CYS A 36 3.00 -0.81 25.21
C CYS A 36 4.34 -0.25 25.75
N GLN A 37 5.06 -1.01 26.57
CA GLN A 37 6.40 -0.61 27.03
C GLN A 37 7.46 -0.83 25.94
N ILE A 38 7.32 -1.91 25.16
CA ILE A 38 8.19 -2.20 24.03
C ILE A 38 7.96 -1.18 22.92
N GLN A 39 6.72 -0.85 22.60
CA GLN A 39 6.38 0.20 21.63
C GLN A 39 6.83 1.58 22.13
N GLY A 40 6.43 1.94 23.35
CA GLY A 40 6.61 3.30 23.85
C GLY A 40 5.71 4.31 23.12
N SER A 41 5.90 5.60 23.42
CA SER A 41 5.09 6.70 22.86
C SER A 41 5.82 7.48 21.76
N GLY A 42 6.99 6.99 21.34
CA GLY A 42 7.80 7.58 20.28
C GLY A 42 7.68 6.78 18.99
N LYS A 43 8.40 7.20 17.95
CA LYS A 43 8.43 6.50 16.65
C LYS A 43 9.38 5.29 16.61
N THR A 44 9.99 4.95 17.74
CA THR A 44 10.98 3.88 17.84
C THR A 44 10.93 3.30 19.24
N THR A 45 11.12 1.99 19.35
CA THR A 45 11.18 1.29 20.64
C THR A 45 12.28 1.86 21.55
N PRO A 46 11.99 2.12 22.84
CA PRO A 46 13.02 2.43 23.83
C PRO A 46 13.86 1.20 24.23
N HIS A 47 13.54 0.02 23.71
CA HIS A 47 14.19 -1.25 24.03
C HIS A 47 14.97 -1.85 22.87
N ALA A 48 15.33 -1.06 21.84
CA ALA A 48 16.07 -1.52 20.66
C ALA A 48 17.33 -2.32 21.05
N GLY A 49 17.46 -3.52 20.49
CA GLY A 49 18.59 -4.43 20.71
C GLY A 49 18.55 -5.20 22.05
N ASN A 50 17.59 -4.92 22.93
CA ASN A 50 17.43 -5.67 24.18
C ASN A 50 16.62 -6.94 23.96
N GLN A 51 16.95 -7.98 24.72
CA GLN A 51 16.15 -9.19 24.78
C GLN A 51 14.93 -8.95 25.69
N VAL A 52 13.74 -9.18 25.16
CA VAL A 52 12.45 -8.95 25.83
C VAL A 52 11.61 -10.22 25.82
N GLN A 53 10.72 -10.33 26.80
CA GLN A 53 9.65 -11.33 26.82
C GLN A 53 8.32 -10.61 26.99
N THR A 54 7.35 -10.92 26.15
CA THR A 54 6.01 -10.34 26.20
C THR A 54 4.94 -11.39 25.91
N ASP A 55 3.67 -11.02 26.06
CA ASP A 55 2.54 -11.88 25.80
C ASP A 55 1.38 -11.12 25.13
N GLY A 56 0.57 -11.83 24.36
CA GLY A 56 -0.56 -11.26 23.64
C GLY A 56 -1.42 -12.33 22.95
N ILE A 57 -2.53 -11.89 22.37
CA ILE A 57 -3.38 -12.71 21.50
C ILE A 57 -2.96 -12.48 20.05
N VAL A 58 -2.79 -13.55 19.27
CA VAL A 58 -2.51 -13.47 17.83
C VAL A 58 -3.74 -12.90 17.11
N THR A 59 -3.57 -11.74 16.48
CA THR A 59 -4.65 -11.01 15.76
C THR A 59 -4.61 -11.21 14.25
N ALA A 60 -3.44 -11.50 13.69
CA ALA A 60 -3.25 -11.82 12.29
C ALA A 60 -2.01 -12.72 12.13
N ASP A 61 -2.06 -13.68 11.21
CA ASP A 61 -1.04 -14.70 11.02
C ASP A 61 -0.54 -14.73 9.56
N PHE A 62 0.77 -14.50 9.41
CA PHE A 62 1.50 -14.46 8.14
C PHE A 62 2.78 -15.31 8.23
N ASP A 63 2.83 -16.28 9.15
CA ASP A 63 4.05 -17.04 9.47
C ASP A 63 4.50 -17.96 8.33
N THR A 64 3.57 -18.38 7.49
CA THR A 64 3.78 -19.15 6.25
C THR A 64 3.83 -18.27 4.99
N GLN A 65 3.76 -16.94 5.13
CA GLN A 65 3.77 -15.97 4.03
C GLN A 65 5.12 -15.23 3.95
N SER A 66 5.25 -14.26 3.04
CA SER A 66 6.49 -13.51 2.82
C SER A 66 6.97 -12.72 4.04
N GLU A 67 6.03 -12.35 4.91
CA GLU A 67 6.22 -11.54 6.10
C GLU A 67 6.91 -12.36 7.21
N ARG A 68 6.76 -13.69 7.20
CA ARG A 68 7.41 -14.63 8.13
C ARG A 68 7.18 -14.24 9.59
N GLY A 69 5.92 -13.97 9.92
CA GLY A 69 5.58 -13.46 11.24
C GLY A 69 4.09 -13.35 11.47
N PHE A 70 3.73 -12.82 12.62
CA PHE A 70 2.34 -12.67 13.04
C PHE A 70 2.22 -11.47 13.96
N PHE A 71 1.01 -10.93 14.08
CA PHE A 71 0.69 -9.80 14.94
C PHE A 71 0.12 -10.32 16.25
N ILE A 72 0.58 -9.76 17.38
CA ILE A 72 -0.05 -9.99 18.68
C ILE A 72 -0.51 -8.68 19.29
N GLN A 73 -1.58 -8.74 20.06
CA GLN A 73 -2.09 -7.59 20.80
C GLN A 73 -2.54 -7.99 22.20
N LYS A 74 -2.31 -7.07 23.16
CA LYS A 74 -2.74 -7.22 24.55
C LYS A 74 -3.59 -6.01 24.92
N GLU A 75 -4.91 -6.20 24.97
CA GLU A 75 -5.84 -5.12 25.31
C GLU A 75 -5.50 -4.43 26.63
N ASN A 76 -5.64 -3.10 26.64
CA ASN A 76 -5.50 -2.25 27.82
C ASN A 76 -4.15 -2.48 28.51
N CYS A 77 -3.07 -2.45 27.71
CA CYS A 77 -1.73 -2.69 28.22
C CYS A 77 -1.37 -1.73 29.37
N ASP A 78 -1.62 -0.44 29.16
CA ASP A 78 -1.48 0.65 30.15
C ASP A 78 -2.64 1.67 30.14
N GLY A 79 -3.57 1.57 29.18
CA GLY A 79 -4.70 2.48 29.03
C GLY A 79 -4.32 3.86 28.46
N ASN A 80 -3.13 3.98 27.87
CA ASN A 80 -2.66 5.22 27.25
C ASN A 80 -2.86 5.18 25.73
N GLU A 81 -3.71 6.05 25.20
CA GLU A 81 -4.00 6.15 23.77
C GLU A 81 -2.80 6.61 22.90
N ALA A 82 -1.70 7.03 23.54
CA ALA A 82 -0.47 7.43 22.86
C ALA A 82 0.55 6.29 22.71
N THR A 83 0.22 5.07 23.12
CA THR A 83 1.09 3.89 23.00
C THR A 83 0.32 2.72 22.42
N SER A 84 0.95 1.96 21.54
CA SER A 84 0.30 0.81 20.91
C SER A 84 0.24 -0.40 21.84
N ASP A 85 -0.90 -1.09 21.80
CA ASP A 85 -1.13 -2.39 22.45
C ASP A 85 -0.75 -3.59 21.54
N GLY A 86 -0.36 -3.32 20.29
CA GLY A 86 -0.01 -4.29 19.26
C GLY A 86 1.48 -4.31 18.92
N ILE A 87 1.98 -5.46 18.49
CA ILE A 87 3.35 -5.61 17.99
C ILE A 87 3.45 -6.74 16.98
N PHE A 88 4.30 -6.54 15.96
CA PHE A 88 4.63 -7.58 14.99
C PHE A 88 5.75 -8.49 15.52
N ILE A 89 5.59 -9.80 15.32
CA ILE A 89 6.55 -10.84 15.69
C ILE A 89 7.14 -11.44 14.43
N TYR A 90 8.41 -11.18 14.18
CA TYR A 90 9.16 -11.76 13.06
C TYR A 90 9.91 -13.01 13.51
N ILE A 91 9.66 -14.15 12.87
CA ILE A 91 10.24 -15.45 13.26
C ILE A 91 11.39 -15.90 12.36
N GLY A 92 11.76 -15.11 11.33
CA GLY A 92 12.93 -15.35 10.50
C GLY A 92 12.79 -16.39 9.39
N GLU A 93 11.79 -17.27 9.46
CA GLU A 93 11.57 -18.35 8.51
C GLU A 93 10.09 -18.59 8.22
N MET A 94 9.77 -19.13 7.03
CA MET A 94 8.40 -19.45 6.62
C MET A 94 7.97 -20.80 7.21
N THR A 95 7.44 -20.79 8.42
CA THR A 95 6.98 -21.99 9.12
C THR A 95 5.75 -21.67 9.96
N HIS A 96 4.82 -22.62 10.03
CA HIS A 96 3.64 -22.49 10.87
C HIS A 96 4.01 -22.68 12.35
N VAL A 97 3.64 -21.71 13.19
CA VAL A 97 3.93 -21.65 14.64
C VAL A 97 2.69 -21.35 15.47
N VAL A 98 1.75 -20.58 14.94
CA VAL A 98 0.57 -20.08 15.70
C VAL A 98 -0.70 -20.09 14.85
N ASN A 99 -1.85 -19.91 15.49
CA ASN A 99 -3.12 -19.60 14.84
C ASN A 99 -3.70 -18.29 15.40
N VAL A 100 -4.50 -17.59 14.59
CA VAL A 100 -5.30 -16.44 15.08
C VAL A 100 -6.17 -16.87 16.27
N GLY A 101 -6.15 -16.09 17.35
CA GLY A 101 -6.81 -16.40 18.63
C GLY A 101 -5.95 -17.22 19.61
N ASP A 102 -4.72 -17.60 19.25
CA ASP A 102 -3.77 -18.15 20.20
C ASP A 102 -3.29 -17.07 21.18
N SER A 103 -3.25 -17.39 22.47
CA SER A 103 -2.52 -16.62 23.46
C SER A 103 -1.09 -17.13 23.49
N VAL A 104 -0.12 -16.26 23.26
CA VAL A 104 1.28 -16.63 23.16
C VAL A 104 2.15 -15.83 24.13
N THR A 105 3.25 -16.44 24.54
CA THR A 105 4.41 -15.73 25.11
C THR A 105 5.51 -15.73 24.08
N VAL A 106 6.12 -14.58 23.83
CA VAL A 106 7.21 -14.42 22.86
C VAL A 106 8.45 -13.91 23.56
N THR A 107 9.58 -14.56 23.33
CA THR A 107 10.90 -14.09 23.74
C THR A 107 11.73 -13.80 22.49
N GLY A 108 12.32 -12.61 22.40
CA GLY A 108 13.11 -12.20 21.25
C GLY A 108 13.83 -10.88 21.49
N THR A 109 14.34 -10.28 20.43
CA THR A 109 15.00 -8.98 20.46
C THR A 109 14.03 -7.91 19.95
N ALA A 110 13.80 -6.84 20.70
CA ALA A 110 13.06 -5.69 20.19
C ALA A 110 13.93 -4.91 19.19
N GLU A 111 13.40 -4.58 18.02
CA GLU A 111 14.13 -3.87 16.97
C GLU A 111 13.19 -3.04 16.08
N GLU A 112 13.81 -2.17 15.28
CA GLU A 112 13.16 -1.42 14.21
C GLU A 112 13.48 -2.08 12.86
N ASP A 113 12.48 -2.29 12.02
CA ASP A 113 12.67 -2.71 10.63
C ASP A 113 11.98 -1.74 9.67
N PHE A 114 12.78 -0.98 8.95
CA PHE A 114 12.30 0.08 8.05
C PHE A 114 11.34 1.11 8.68
N GLY A 115 11.22 1.16 10.01
CA GLY A 115 10.32 2.04 10.77
C GLY A 115 9.19 1.31 11.49
N LEU A 116 9.04 -0.01 11.29
CA LEU A 116 8.12 -0.85 12.06
C LEU A 116 8.81 -1.33 13.35
N THR A 117 8.18 -1.13 14.51
CA THR A 117 8.64 -1.75 15.76
C THR A 117 8.23 -3.22 15.79
N ARG A 118 9.19 -4.13 15.98
CA ARG A 118 8.94 -5.58 16.02
C ARG A 118 9.76 -6.32 17.06
N ILE A 119 9.36 -7.56 17.33
CA ILE A 119 10.21 -8.54 18.04
C ILE A 119 10.76 -9.53 17.02
N ASN A 120 12.09 -9.58 16.92
CA ASN A 120 12.81 -10.56 16.12
C ASN A 120 13.13 -11.80 16.97
N THR A 121 12.65 -12.95 16.52
CA THR A 121 12.80 -14.23 17.21
C THR A 121 12.93 -15.39 16.21
N ASN A 122 12.87 -16.62 16.72
CA ASN A 122 12.72 -17.84 15.96
C ASN A 122 11.52 -18.65 16.51
N PRO A 123 11.06 -19.72 15.85
CA PRO A 123 9.91 -20.48 16.33
C PRO A 123 10.04 -21.00 17.76
N ALA A 124 11.25 -21.33 18.23
CA ALA A 124 11.45 -21.80 19.59
C ALA A 124 11.32 -20.69 20.66
N GLY A 125 11.35 -19.41 20.25
CA GLY A 125 11.08 -18.26 21.10
C GLY A 125 9.59 -17.98 21.29
N VAL A 126 8.71 -18.72 20.61
CA VAL A 126 7.25 -18.57 20.69
C VAL A 126 6.67 -19.75 21.47
N GLY A 127 5.93 -19.46 22.54
CA GLY A 127 5.21 -20.45 23.33
C GLY A 127 3.70 -20.20 23.27
N VAL A 128 2.93 -21.14 22.74
CA VAL A 128 1.46 -21.09 22.79
C VAL A 128 0.98 -21.51 24.18
N VAL A 129 0.22 -20.64 24.82
CA VAL A 129 -0.34 -20.83 26.18
C VAL A 129 -1.75 -21.42 26.11
N SER A 130 -2.58 -20.90 25.21
CA SER A 130 -3.94 -21.37 24.95
C SER A 130 -4.37 -21.02 23.54
N SER A 131 -5.42 -21.67 23.03
CA SER A 131 -5.93 -21.48 21.67
C SER A 131 -7.43 -21.17 21.66
N GLY A 132 -7.91 -20.54 20.59
CA GLY A 132 -9.32 -20.24 20.39
C GLY A 132 -9.89 -19.16 21.32
N ASN A 133 -9.03 -18.25 21.79
CA ASN A 133 -9.44 -17.12 22.62
C ASN A 133 -10.18 -16.08 21.75
N PRO A 134 -11.09 -15.28 22.33
CA PRO A 134 -11.64 -14.12 21.63
C PRO A 134 -10.53 -13.16 21.25
N LEU A 135 -10.65 -12.56 20.06
CA LEU A 135 -9.75 -11.49 19.64
C LEU A 135 -10.00 -10.21 20.44
N PRO A 136 -8.96 -9.38 20.63
CA PRO A 136 -9.12 -8.00 21.06
C PRO A 136 -10.20 -7.26 20.25
N GLN A 137 -10.91 -6.36 20.90
CA GLN A 137 -11.79 -5.41 20.24
C GLN A 137 -10.95 -4.53 19.29
N ALA A 138 -11.44 -4.37 18.07
CA ALA A 138 -10.82 -3.46 17.12
C ALA A 138 -11.03 -2.01 17.59
N VAL A 139 -9.97 -1.21 17.51
CA VAL A 139 -10.04 0.22 17.84
C VAL A 139 -10.63 0.98 16.65
N ASP A 140 -11.58 1.87 16.93
CA ASP A 140 -12.15 2.75 15.91
C ASP A 140 -11.04 3.61 15.28
N PHE A 141 -10.92 3.53 13.96
CA PHE A 141 -9.86 4.16 13.20
C PHE A 141 -10.37 5.43 12.53
N ALA A 142 -10.12 6.55 13.20
CA ALA A 142 -10.54 7.86 12.75
C ALA A 142 -9.38 8.87 12.76
N PRO A 143 -8.42 8.79 11.81
CA PRO A 143 -7.32 9.74 11.75
C PRO A 143 -7.79 11.19 11.57
N PRO A 144 -6.95 12.18 11.94
CA PRO A 144 -7.14 13.58 11.58
C PRO A 144 -6.61 13.88 10.16
N PHE A 145 -7.11 14.95 9.54
CA PHE A 145 -6.62 15.41 8.22
C PHE A 145 -5.17 15.89 8.24
N ASP A 146 -4.73 16.51 9.34
CA ASP A 146 -3.37 17.04 9.43
C ASP A 146 -2.34 15.90 9.39
N ASN A 147 -1.37 16.00 8.49
CA ASN A 147 -0.40 14.93 8.27
C ASN A 147 0.44 14.63 9.52
N ALA A 148 0.84 15.65 10.28
CA ALA A 148 1.67 15.43 11.46
C ALA A 148 0.87 14.77 12.59
N GLN A 149 -0.38 15.20 12.79
CA GLN A 149 -1.27 14.59 13.77
C GLN A 149 -1.65 13.16 13.37
N SER A 150 -1.89 12.89 12.07
CA SER A 150 -2.22 11.55 11.59
C SER A 150 -1.07 10.57 11.77
N LEU A 151 0.16 11.01 11.49
CA LEU A 151 1.34 10.18 11.77
C LEU A 151 1.41 9.82 13.25
N THR A 152 1.24 10.77 14.18
CA THR A 152 1.20 10.43 15.63
C THR A 152 0.03 9.50 15.98
N TYR A 153 -1.12 9.67 15.32
CA TYR A 153 -2.29 8.82 15.52
C TYR A 153 -2.06 7.37 15.07
N PHE A 154 -1.35 7.18 13.94
CA PHE A 154 -0.99 5.88 13.38
C PHE A 154 0.08 5.18 14.21
N GLU A 155 1.14 5.88 14.61
CA GLU A 155 2.21 5.34 15.47
C GLU A 155 1.66 4.78 16.78
N ALA A 156 0.73 5.51 17.41
CA ALA A 156 0.07 5.06 18.65
C ALA A 156 -0.83 3.82 18.46
N ARG A 157 -1.05 3.37 17.24
CA ARG A 157 -1.87 2.20 16.87
C ARG A 157 -1.12 1.19 16.02
N GLU A 158 0.20 1.33 15.88
CA GLU A 158 1.01 0.42 15.07
C GLU A 158 0.82 -1.03 15.52
N SER A 159 0.60 -1.94 14.58
CA SER A 159 0.35 -3.37 14.81
C SER A 159 -0.95 -3.70 15.57
N MET A 160 -1.82 -2.72 15.85
CA MET A 160 -3.11 -2.97 16.49
C MET A 160 -4.18 -3.36 15.48
N LEU A 161 -5.15 -4.17 15.94
CA LEU A 161 -6.40 -4.41 15.24
C LEU A 161 -7.26 -3.13 15.28
N VAL A 162 -7.55 -2.60 14.10
CA VAL A 162 -8.30 -1.38 13.89
C VAL A 162 -9.51 -1.64 13.00
N GLN A 163 -10.51 -0.77 13.11
CA GLN A 163 -11.70 -0.79 12.26
C GLN A 163 -12.06 0.62 11.83
N ALA A 164 -12.12 0.87 10.53
CA ALA A 164 -12.64 2.14 10.01
C ALA A 164 -14.17 2.06 9.88
N ALA A 165 -14.82 3.22 9.99
CA ALA A 165 -16.22 3.38 9.59
C ALA A 165 -16.39 3.08 8.09
N ASP A 166 -17.62 3.17 7.58
CA ASP A 166 -17.87 3.05 6.14
C ASP A 166 -16.94 3.99 5.36
N THR A 167 -16.35 3.51 4.26
CA THR A 167 -15.33 4.24 3.52
C THR A 167 -15.69 4.43 2.05
N VAL A 168 -15.11 5.46 1.44
CA VAL A 168 -15.18 5.73 0.00
C VAL A 168 -13.77 5.66 -0.58
N VAL A 169 -13.63 4.99 -1.72
CA VAL A 169 -12.38 4.86 -2.46
C VAL A 169 -12.07 6.17 -3.18
N VAL A 170 -10.94 6.79 -2.88
CA VAL A 170 -10.50 8.09 -3.43
C VAL A 170 -9.28 7.97 -4.34
N GLY A 171 -8.63 6.80 -4.36
CA GLY A 171 -7.51 6.50 -5.24
C GLY A 171 -7.59 5.06 -5.77
N PRO A 172 -7.18 4.83 -7.02
CA PRO A 172 -7.12 3.47 -7.56
C PRO A 172 -6.08 2.63 -6.81
N GLU A 173 -6.20 1.31 -6.92
CA GLU A 173 -5.17 0.40 -6.45
C GLU A 173 -3.81 0.72 -7.14
N ASN A 174 -2.75 0.80 -6.35
CA ASN A 174 -1.40 1.05 -6.86
C ASN A 174 -0.62 -0.26 -7.09
N ALA A 175 0.65 -0.14 -7.52
CA ALA A 175 1.50 -1.30 -7.79
C ALA A 175 1.91 -2.12 -6.54
N ARG A 176 1.62 -1.61 -5.33
CA ARG A 176 1.79 -2.31 -4.05
C ARG A 176 0.47 -2.94 -3.57
N SER A 177 -0.55 -2.95 -4.42
CA SER A 177 -1.88 -3.47 -4.12
C SER A 177 -2.57 -2.77 -2.94
N GLU A 178 -2.31 -1.45 -2.83
CA GLU A 178 -2.91 -0.55 -1.86
C GLU A 178 -4.05 0.22 -2.50
N THR A 179 -5.25 0.12 -1.92
CA THR A 179 -6.43 0.94 -2.25
C THR A 179 -6.55 2.09 -1.26
N PHE A 180 -6.72 3.32 -1.74
CA PHE A 180 -6.80 4.49 -0.88
C PHE A 180 -8.24 4.89 -0.60
N VAL A 181 -8.61 4.94 0.67
CA VAL A 181 -9.97 5.29 1.10
C VAL A 181 -9.98 6.43 2.10
N ILE A 182 -11.16 7.00 2.33
CA ILE A 182 -11.45 7.93 3.43
C ILE A 182 -12.77 7.53 4.09
N ARG A 183 -13.03 8.01 5.31
CA ARG A 183 -14.34 7.77 5.95
C ARG A 183 -15.47 8.46 5.17
N ALA A 184 -16.52 7.72 4.83
CA ALA A 184 -17.66 8.17 4.03
C ALA A 184 -18.45 9.31 4.71
N GLU A 185 -18.46 9.34 6.05
CA GLU A 185 -19.12 10.37 6.85
C GLU A 185 -18.61 11.79 6.60
N LEU A 186 -17.41 11.92 6.01
CA LEU A 186 -16.81 13.20 5.67
C LEU A 186 -17.48 13.85 4.45
N GLY A 187 -18.22 13.09 3.65
CA GLY A 187 -18.91 13.59 2.45
C GLY A 187 -17.95 14.13 1.39
N LEU A 188 -16.73 13.59 1.33
CA LEU A 188 -15.74 13.92 0.32
C LEU A 188 -15.63 12.78 -0.68
N ASP A 189 -15.41 13.12 -1.95
CA ASP A 189 -15.18 12.14 -3.02
C ASP A 189 -13.71 12.06 -3.44
N GLN A 190 -12.88 12.99 -2.95
CA GLN A 190 -11.45 13.08 -3.27
C GLN A 190 -10.72 13.93 -2.23
N VAL A 191 -9.43 13.65 -2.02
CA VAL A 191 -8.51 14.47 -1.23
C VAL A 191 -7.28 14.76 -2.09
N PHE A 192 -6.90 16.04 -2.22
CA PHE A 192 -5.74 16.42 -3.01
C PHE A 192 -4.47 16.40 -2.15
N GLN A 193 -3.33 16.06 -2.76
CA GLN A 193 -2.02 16.18 -2.12
C GLN A 193 -1.68 17.62 -1.65
N THR A 194 -2.36 18.61 -2.21
CA THR A 194 -2.24 20.02 -1.83
C THR A 194 -3.40 20.52 -0.98
N ASP A 195 -4.21 19.62 -0.42
CA ASP A 195 -5.31 20.01 0.47
C ASP A 195 -4.75 20.78 1.68
N PRO A 196 -5.24 21.99 1.97
CA PRO A 196 -4.73 22.78 3.09
C PRO A 196 -4.95 22.13 4.46
N ALA A 197 -5.90 21.21 4.60
CA ALA A 197 -6.10 20.44 5.82
C ALA A 197 -5.10 19.27 5.94
N GLY A 198 -4.47 18.86 4.83
CA GLY A 198 -3.61 17.68 4.74
C GLY A 198 -4.31 16.46 4.15
N THR A 199 -3.56 15.37 4.06
CA THR A 199 -3.98 14.07 3.52
C THR A 199 -4.02 12.99 4.59
N GLY A 200 -3.87 13.33 5.87
CA GLY A 200 -3.78 12.40 6.99
C GLY A 200 -5.00 11.49 7.17
N GLU A 201 -6.14 11.90 6.61
CA GLU A 201 -7.38 11.12 6.58
C GLU A 201 -7.36 9.99 5.54
N VAL A 202 -6.45 10.03 4.56
CA VAL A 202 -6.34 8.97 3.56
C VAL A 202 -5.79 7.72 4.21
N ILE A 203 -6.58 6.65 4.19
CA ILE A 203 -6.28 5.35 4.76
C ILE A 203 -5.93 4.38 3.62
N PRO A 204 -4.68 3.91 3.52
CA PRO A 204 -4.35 2.81 2.62
C PRO A 204 -4.90 1.49 3.19
N ILE A 205 -5.66 0.76 2.37
CA ILE A 205 -6.03 -0.63 2.63
C ILE A 205 -5.16 -1.49 1.73
N THR A 206 -4.40 -2.40 2.32
CA THR A 206 -3.45 -3.21 1.58
C THR A 206 -4.01 -4.61 1.39
N SER A 207 -3.96 -5.12 0.15
CA SER A 207 -4.51 -6.44 -0.21
C SER A 207 -3.47 -7.55 -0.16
N ASP A 208 -2.35 -7.31 0.51
CA ASP A 208 -1.40 -8.29 1.04
C ASP A 208 -1.80 -8.79 2.46
N GLY A 209 -2.98 -8.39 2.94
CA GLY A 209 -3.57 -8.91 4.17
C GLY A 209 -4.08 -10.35 4.07
N VAL A 210 -4.79 -10.82 5.10
CA VAL A 210 -5.46 -12.14 5.09
C VAL A 210 -6.59 -12.16 4.05
N TYR A 211 -7.17 -10.99 3.77
CA TYR A 211 -8.24 -10.81 2.79
C TYR A 211 -7.88 -9.71 1.79
N THR A 212 -8.40 -9.85 0.57
CA THR A 212 -8.27 -8.87 -0.50
C THR A 212 -9.63 -8.23 -0.80
N ILE A 213 -9.61 -7.06 -1.46
CA ILE A 213 -10.84 -6.42 -1.96
C ILE A 213 -11.14 -7.04 -3.33
N GLU A 214 -12.32 -7.63 -3.48
CA GLU A 214 -12.70 -8.33 -4.71
C GLU A 214 -14.13 -7.93 -5.14
N PRO A 215 -14.36 -7.49 -6.39
CA PRO A 215 -13.34 -7.19 -7.42
C PRO A 215 -12.48 -5.96 -7.04
N ASP A 216 -11.42 -5.70 -7.81
CA ASP A 216 -10.59 -4.49 -7.66
C ASP A 216 -11.47 -3.23 -7.49
N ALA A 217 -11.15 -2.48 -6.43
CA ALA A 217 -11.85 -1.25 -6.08
C ALA A 217 -11.59 -0.14 -7.11
N GLN A 218 -12.62 0.63 -7.40
CA GLN A 218 -12.56 1.81 -8.25
C GLN A 218 -12.88 3.07 -7.45
N VAL A 219 -12.34 4.20 -7.88
CA VAL A 219 -12.67 5.51 -7.28
C VAL A 219 -14.19 5.71 -7.28
N GLY A 220 -14.73 6.06 -6.11
CA GLY A 220 -16.16 6.20 -5.85
C GLY A 220 -16.85 4.92 -5.37
N ASP A 221 -16.20 3.75 -5.40
CA ASP A 221 -16.72 2.56 -4.73
C ASP A 221 -16.75 2.80 -3.20
N GLN A 222 -17.71 2.16 -2.53
CA GLN A 222 -17.84 2.18 -1.08
C GLN A 222 -17.34 0.85 -0.50
N ILE A 223 -16.50 0.91 0.54
CA ILE A 223 -15.99 -0.27 1.23
C ILE A 223 -16.49 -0.25 2.68
N PHE A 224 -17.22 -1.30 3.03
CA PHE A 224 -17.73 -1.56 4.37
C PHE A 224 -16.94 -2.67 5.04
N ASN A 225 -17.02 -2.74 6.38
CA ASN A 225 -16.31 -3.73 7.19
C ASN A 225 -14.79 -3.70 7.00
N VAL A 226 -14.22 -2.50 6.88
CA VAL A 226 -12.76 -2.29 6.84
C VAL A 226 -12.22 -2.57 8.23
N LYS A 227 -11.68 -3.77 8.42
CA LYS A 227 -11.12 -4.24 9.69
C LYS A 227 -9.85 -5.03 9.42
N GLY A 228 -8.79 -4.70 10.17
CA GLY A 228 -7.48 -5.24 9.91
C GLY A 228 -6.44 -4.81 10.93
N VAL A 229 -5.23 -5.32 10.81
CA VAL A 229 -4.09 -4.84 11.62
C VAL A 229 -3.46 -3.64 10.93
N LEU A 230 -3.20 -2.57 11.67
CA LEU A 230 -2.51 -1.40 11.15
C LEU A 230 -1.01 -1.71 11.05
N ASN A 231 -0.49 -1.87 9.85
CA ASN A 231 0.91 -2.18 9.61
C ASN A 231 1.66 -0.95 9.11
N TYR A 232 2.97 -0.94 9.30
CA TYR A 232 3.87 0.02 8.69
C TYR A 232 4.81 -0.70 7.73
N THR A 233 4.84 -0.29 6.46
CA THR A 233 5.70 -0.91 5.45
C THR A 233 6.23 0.13 4.48
N ALA A 234 7.55 0.10 4.28
CA ALA A 234 8.24 0.90 3.28
C ALA A 234 7.95 2.43 3.32
N GLY A 235 7.66 2.99 4.50
CA GLY A 235 7.44 4.42 4.69
C GLY A 235 5.99 4.83 4.94
N ASP A 236 5.04 3.92 4.77
CA ASP A 236 3.60 4.22 4.84
C ASP A 236 2.89 3.26 5.82
N PHE A 237 1.86 3.78 6.49
CA PHE A 237 0.92 2.97 7.25
C PHE A 237 -0.19 2.45 6.35
N GLY A 238 -0.64 1.23 6.58
CA GLY A 238 -1.76 0.63 5.86
C GLY A 238 -2.49 -0.41 6.69
N ILE A 239 -3.78 -0.65 6.39
CA ILE A 239 -4.59 -1.67 7.05
C ILE A 239 -4.48 -2.98 6.27
N LEU A 240 -3.88 -3.99 6.89
CA LEU A 240 -3.91 -5.38 6.41
C LEU A 240 -5.23 -6.02 6.84
N LEU A 241 -6.12 -6.30 5.89
CA LEU A 241 -7.45 -6.81 6.20
C LEU A 241 -7.42 -8.17 6.90
N THR A 242 -8.20 -8.29 7.99
CA THR A 242 -8.40 -9.53 8.76
C THR A 242 -9.85 -9.97 8.81
N ALA A 243 -10.73 -9.28 8.06
CA ALA A 243 -12.10 -9.69 7.78
C ALA A 243 -12.45 -9.40 6.32
N PHE A 244 -13.44 -10.13 5.78
CA PHE A 244 -13.94 -9.86 4.44
C PHE A 244 -14.54 -8.45 4.34
N PRO A 245 -14.01 -7.58 3.48
CA PRO A 245 -14.65 -6.29 3.19
C PRO A 245 -15.90 -6.52 2.32
N THR A 246 -16.83 -5.57 2.36
CA THR A 246 -17.94 -5.53 1.40
C THR A 246 -17.76 -4.33 0.49
N LEU A 247 -17.59 -4.58 -0.81
CA LEU A 247 -17.53 -3.54 -1.83
C LEU A 247 -18.92 -3.29 -2.42
N ILE A 248 -19.37 -2.05 -2.39
CA ILE A 248 -20.56 -1.60 -3.12
C ILE A 248 -20.10 -0.59 -4.16
N ARG A 249 -20.44 -0.86 -5.43
CA ARG A 249 -20.26 0.10 -6.51
C ARG A 249 -21.55 0.89 -6.69
N PRO A 250 -21.59 2.18 -6.31
CA PRO A 250 -22.76 3.01 -6.56
C PRO A 250 -23.03 3.07 -8.06
N SER A 251 -24.30 3.19 -8.44
CA SER A 251 -24.62 3.58 -9.81
C SER A 251 -24.04 4.97 -10.05
N LEU A 252 -23.13 5.08 -11.02
CA LEU A 252 -22.67 6.39 -11.48
C LEU A 252 -23.89 7.21 -11.86
N GLU A 253 -24.06 8.38 -11.24
CA GLU A 253 -25.00 9.37 -11.76
C GLU A 253 -24.53 9.70 -13.17
N VAL A 254 -25.43 9.59 -14.14
CA VAL A 254 -25.15 10.05 -15.50
C VAL A 254 -24.85 11.54 -15.39
N PRO A 255 -23.64 12.01 -15.78
CA PRO A 255 -23.34 13.42 -15.91
C PRO A 255 -24.55 14.19 -16.43
N LEU A 256 -24.89 15.29 -15.76
CA LEU A 256 -25.94 16.17 -16.25
C LEU A 256 -25.62 16.48 -17.71
N THR A 257 -26.51 16.06 -18.63
CA THR A 257 -26.41 16.52 -20.01
C THR A 257 -26.40 18.04 -19.92
N LEU A 258 -25.36 18.68 -20.48
CA LEU A 258 -25.32 20.13 -20.54
C LEU A 258 -26.57 20.58 -21.30
N GLU A 259 -27.62 21.00 -20.59
CA GLU A 259 -28.80 21.55 -21.22
C GLU A 259 -28.37 22.84 -21.90
N GLY A 260 -28.23 22.77 -23.22
CA GLY A 260 -27.89 23.90 -24.06
C GLY A 260 -29.00 24.92 -23.97
N ASN A 261 -28.92 25.83 -23.00
CA ASN A 261 -29.86 26.92 -22.85
C ASN A 261 -29.51 27.99 -23.89
N GLY A 262 -29.76 27.67 -25.17
CA GLY A 262 -29.91 28.57 -26.32
C GLY A 262 -28.84 29.63 -26.62
N THR A 263 -27.74 29.73 -25.86
CA THR A 263 -26.92 30.95 -25.90
C THR A 263 -25.44 30.80 -25.50
N LEU A 264 -24.90 29.58 -25.38
CA LEU A 264 -23.44 29.39 -25.31
C LEU A 264 -22.93 28.96 -26.70
N PRO A 265 -22.23 29.83 -27.46
CA PRO A 265 -21.84 29.53 -28.85
C PRO A 265 -20.66 28.55 -28.98
N PHE A 266 -20.12 28.01 -27.89
CA PHE A 266 -19.07 26.99 -27.91
C PHE A 266 -19.03 26.21 -26.59
N SER A 267 -18.82 24.89 -26.69
CA SER A 267 -18.59 23.97 -25.58
C SER A 267 -17.16 23.41 -25.66
N ILE A 268 -16.49 23.32 -24.52
CA ILE A 268 -15.14 22.77 -24.40
C ILE A 268 -15.16 21.69 -23.34
N ALA A 269 -14.61 20.52 -23.66
CA ALA A 269 -14.36 19.46 -22.70
C ALA A 269 -12.87 19.11 -22.67
N THR A 270 -12.39 18.62 -21.53
CA THR A 270 -11.08 17.97 -21.42
C THR A 270 -11.28 16.47 -21.25
N LEU A 271 -10.51 15.66 -21.95
CA LEU A 271 -10.61 14.20 -21.88
C LEU A 271 -9.22 13.59 -21.73
N ASN A 272 -9.02 12.81 -20.67
CA ASN A 272 -7.80 12.04 -20.51
C ASN A 272 -7.91 10.76 -21.34
N LEU A 273 -6.91 10.49 -22.19
CA LEU A 273 -6.79 9.30 -23.02
C LEU A 273 -5.79 8.28 -22.45
N HIS A 274 -5.43 8.41 -21.16
CA HIS A 274 -4.56 7.48 -20.45
C HIS A 274 -4.94 6.02 -20.73
N ASN A 275 -3.94 5.20 -21.04
CA ASN A 275 -4.06 3.79 -21.43
C ASN A 275 -4.80 3.49 -22.75
N LEU A 276 -5.06 4.48 -23.63
CA LEU A 276 -5.43 4.24 -25.02
C LEU A 276 -4.15 4.10 -25.87
N PHE A 277 -3.51 2.93 -25.77
CA PHE A 277 -2.37 2.59 -26.61
C PHE A 277 -2.79 2.04 -27.96
N ASP A 278 -1.94 2.15 -28.98
CA ASP A 278 -2.17 1.47 -30.25
C ASP A 278 -1.85 -0.05 -30.15
N THR A 279 -1.96 -0.78 -31.27
CA THR A 279 -1.73 -2.24 -31.29
C THR A 279 -0.26 -2.60 -31.54
N VAL A 280 0.66 -1.64 -31.43
CA VAL A 280 2.08 -1.76 -31.78
C VAL A 280 2.90 -1.43 -30.54
N ASN A 281 3.75 -2.36 -30.12
CA ASN A 281 4.68 -2.15 -29.02
C ASN A 281 5.70 -1.06 -29.37
N ASP A 282 5.85 -0.03 -28.52
CA ASP A 282 7.00 0.86 -28.57
C ASP A 282 8.14 0.26 -27.71
N PRO A 283 9.24 -0.25 -28.30
CA PRO A 283 10.31 -0.88 -27.54
C PRO A 283 11.10 0.09 -26.64
N LEU A 284 10.85 1.41 -26.71
CA LEU A 284 11.52 2.42 -25.90
C LEU A 284 10.75 2.79 -24.63
N THR A 285 9.55 2.25 -24.44
CA THR A 285 8.69 2.51 -23.29
C THR A 285 8.06 1.20 -22.79
N GLU A 286 7.75 1.11 -21.49
CA GLU A 286 6.89 0.04 -20.98
C GLU A 286 5.43 0.42 -21.26
N ASP A 287 4.88 -0.05 -22.39
CA ASP A 287 3.50 0.15 -22.79
C ASP A 287 2.70 -1.17 -22.79
N SER A 288 1.38 -1.06 -22.58
CA SER A 288 0.48 -2.20 -22.70
C SER A 288 0.02 -2.34 -24.16
N VAL A 289 0.54 -3.34 -24.87
CA VAL A 289 0.13 -3.61 -26.26
C VAL A 289 -1.30 -4.14 -26.30
N LEU A 290 -2.24 -3.33 -26.78
CA LEU A 290 -3.64 -3.74 -26.85
C LEU A 290 -3.87 -4.69 -28.04
N THR A 291 -4.74 -5.69 -27.86
CA THR A 291 -5.27 -6.42 -29.01
C THR A 291 -6.15 -5.50 -29.86
N ALA A 292 -6.28 -5.79 -31.15
CA ALA A 292 -7.16 -5.01 -32.04
C ALA A 292 -8.61 -4.93 -31.52
N SER A 293 -9.10 -5.98 -30.85
CA SER A 293 -10.46 -5.99 -30.30
C SER A 293 -10.61 -5.15 -29.03
N GLU A 294 -9.59 -5.10 -28.18
CA GLU A 294 -9.55 -4.22 -27.00
C GLU A 294 -9.43 -2.77 -27.41
N TYR A 295 -8.55 -2.47 -28.37
CA TYR A 295 -8.40 -1.12 -28.91
C TYR A 295 -9.73 -0.58 -29.47
N GLN A 296 -10.43 -1.38 -30.28
CA GLN A 296 -11.75 -0.99 -30.80
C GLN A 296 -12.80 -0.82 -29.69
N ARG A 297 -12.75 -1.65 -28.64
CA ARG A 297 -13.65 -1.52 -27.49
C ARG A 297 -13.39 -0.23 -26.71
N LYS A 298 -12.12 0.14 -26.50
CA LYS A 298 -11.74 1.40 -25.85
C LYS A 298 -12.16 2.61 -26.69
N LEU A 299 -11.94 2.57 -28.02
CA LEU A 299 -12.43 3.62 -28.92
C LEU A 299 -13.96 3.78 -28.86
N LYS A 300 -14.69 2.66 -28.82
CA LYS A 300 -16.16 2.70 -28.69
C LYS A 300 -16.60 3.31 -27.36
N LYS A 301 -15.95 2.95 -26.25
CA LYS A 301 -16.22 3.56 -24.94
C LYS A 301 -15.98 5.06 -24.96
N LEU A 302 -14.84 5.51 -25.48
CA LEU A 302 -14.51 6.94 -25.60
C LEU A 302 -15.50 7.69 -26.49
N ALA A 303 -15.90 7.10 -27.62
CA ALA A 303 -16.91 7.69 -28.49
C ALA A 303 -18.25 7.89 -27.77
N LEU A 304 -18.69 6.87 -26.99
CA LEU A 304 -19.90 6.97 -26.17
C LEU A 304 -19.77 8.02 -25.07
N THR A 305 -18.61 8.14 -24.43
CA THR A 305 -18.34 9.22 -23.47
C THR A 305 -18.45 10.60 -24.11
N ILE A 306 -17.91 10.78 -25.32
CA ILE A 306 -17.97 12.06 -26.04
C ILE A 306 -19.40 12.41 -26.47
N SER A 307 -20.13 11.44 -27.04
CA SER A 307 -21.47 11.70 -27.58
C SER A 307 -22.56 11.73 -26.51
N GLY A 308 -22.44 10.88 -25.50
CA GLY A 308 -23.43 10.75 -24.41
C GLY A 308 -23.12 11.70 -23.27
N GLU A 309 -22.00 11.46 -22.59
CA GLU A 309 -21.68 12.11 -21.32
C GLU A 309 -21.24 13.58 -21.49
N LEU A 310 -20.40 13.85 -22.49
CA LEU A 310 -19.88 15.21 -22.74
C LEU A 310 -20.83 16.07 -23.59
N GLY A 311 -21.92 15.49 -24.10
CA GLY A 311 -22.91 16.19 -24.91
C GLY A 311 -22.36 16.77 -26.21
N GLU A 312 -21.48 16.03 -26.90
CA GLU A 312 -20.88 16.43 -28.19
C GLU A 312 -20.22 17.82 -28.17
N PRO A 313 -19.17 18.01 -27.35
CA PRO A 313 -18.52 19.31 -27.21
C PRO A 313 -17.90 19.77 -28.53
N LEU A 314 -17.99 21.06 -28.82
CA LEU A 314 -17.40 21.66 -30.03
C LEU A 314 -15.87 21.48 -30.07
N LEU A 315 -15.23 21.56 -28.89
CA LEU A 315 -13.80 21.38 -28.72
C LEU A 315 -13.52 20.34 -27.63
N ILE A 316 -12.63 19.39 -27.92
CA ILE A 316 -12.11 18.44 -26.94
C ILE A 316 -10.60 18.66 -26.83
N ALA A 317 -10.15 19.03 -25.64
CA ALA A 317 -8.74 19.02 -25.29
C ALA A 317 -8.39 17.64 -24.73
N VAL A 318 -7.52 16.91 -25.43
CA VAL A 318 -7.09 15.58 -24.99
C VAL A 318 -5.79 15.66 -24.19
N GLN A 319 -5.68 14.83 -23.16
CA GLN A 319 -4.47 14.64 -22.35
C GLN A 319 -4.02 13.18 -22.47
N GLU A 320 -2.72 12.94 -22.31
CA GLU A 320 -2.14 11.57 -22.29
C GLU A 320 -2.45 10.70 -23.51
N ALA A 321 -2.57 11.33 -24.69
CA ALA A 321 -2.77 10.64 -25.96
C ALA A 321 -1.45 10.09 -26.48
N GLU A 322 -1.41 8.79 -26.80
CA GLU A 322 -0.28 8.20 -27.51
C GLU A 322 -0.23 8.72 -28.96
N MET A 323 0.95 9.13 -29.43
CA MET A 323 1.13 9.57 -30.82
C MET A 323 1.67 8.41 -31.67
N ALA A 324 0.88 7.98 -32.65
CA ALA A 324 1.41 7.13 -33.73
C ALA A 324 2.52 7.88 -34.48
N ARG A 325 3.77 7.57 -34.12
CA ARG A 325 5.05 8.09 -34.65
C ARG A 325 5.32 9.58 -34.43
N CYS A 326 6.29 9.84 -33.55
CA CYS A 326 7.00 11.10 -33.44
C CYS A 326 7.83 11.39 -34.72
N SER A 327 7.18 11.94 -35.76
CA SER A 327 7.90 12.52 -36.92
C SER A 327 7.46 13.97 -37.14
N LYS A 328 8.42 14.88 -36.95
CA LYS A 328 8.34 16.34 -37.07
C LYS A 328 7.31 16.85 -38.09
N ARG A 329 6.24 17.51 -37.64
CA ARG A 329 5.68 18.69 -38.33
C ARG A 329 4.73 19.51 -37.45
N TRP A 330 5.26 20.60 -36.90
CA TRP A 330 4.47 21.75 -36.47
C TRP A 330 3.77 22.37 -37.68
N ARG A 331 2.43 22.35 -37.72
CA ARG A 331 1.64 23.25 -38.58
C ARG A 331 0.38 23.70 -37.85
N THR A 332 0.41 24.94 -37.38
CA THR A 332 -0.80 25.77 -37.22
C THR A 332 -1.57 25.78 -38.54
N ALA A 333 -2.84 25.35 -38.50
CA ALA A 333 -3.68 25.22 -39.68
C ALA A 333 -3.87 26.57 -40.40
N ARG A 334 -3.38 26.69 -41.64
CA ARG A 334 -3.90 27.65 -42.63
C ARG A 334 -4.76 26.88 -43.65
N ARG A 335 -5.87 27.51 -44.05
CA ARG A 335 -6.83 27.02 -45.06
C ARG A 335 -6.10 26.49 -46.30
N PHE A 336 -6.44 25.28 -46.73
CA PHE A 336 -6.16 24.80 -48.09
C PHE A 336 -7.45 24.36 -48.80
N PRO A 337 -7.55 24.56 -50.13
CA PRO A 337 -8.76 24.35 -50.91
C PRO A 337 -9.03 22.87 -51.23
N SER A 338 -10.27 22.61 -51.59
CA SER A 338 -10.89 21.31 -51.84
C SER A 338 -10.31 20.59 -53.07
N SER A 339 -9.18 19.90 -52.93
CA SER A 339 -8.82 18.72 -53.74
C SER A 339 -7.37 18.27 -53.50
N THR A 340 -7.08 17.62 -52.37
CA THR A 340 -5.94 16.67 -52.32
C THR A 340 -6.16 15.70 -51.16
N ALA A 341 -6.38 14.43 -51.49
CA ALA A 341 -6.48 13.34 -50.53
C ALA A 341 -5.08 13.02 -49.98
N MET A 342 -4.91 13.06 -48.65
CA MET A 342 -3.77 12.45 -47.96
C MET A 342 -4.30 11.36 -47.05
N SER A 343 -3.83 10.13 -47.29
CA SER A 343 -4.27 8.89 -46.66
C SER A 343 -3.85 8.84 -45.19
N GLY A 344 -4.85 8.77 -44.32
CA GLY A 344 -4.78 8.64 -42.87
C GLY A 344 -6.19 8.71 -42.31
N LYS A 345 -7.04 7.76 -42.72
CA LYS A 345 -8.48 7.74 -42.41
C LYS A 345 -8.71 7.22 -40.99
N MET A 346 -8.93 8.12 -40.06
CA MET A 346 -9.82 7.86 -38.93
C MET A 346 -11.25 7.96 -39.49
N ALA A 347 -11.79 6.84 -39.97
CA ALA A 347 -13.13 6.77 -40.54
C ALA A 347 -14.12 6.24 -39.49
N LEU A 348 -14.72 7.15 -38.73
CA LEU A 348 -16.00 6.90 -38.07
C LEU A 348 -17.08 7.01 -39.16
N THR A 349 -17.51 5.89 -39.73
CA THR A 349 -18.65 5.86 -40.65
C THR A 349 -19.85 5.24 -39.97
N GLY A 350 -20.78 6.09 -39.57
CA GLY A 350 -22.14 5.75 -39.16
C GLY A 350 -22.96 7.04 -39.10
N ALA A 351 -23.75 7.29 -40.16
CA ALA A 351 -24.60 8.46 -40.42
C ALA A 351 -23.86 9.80 -40.65
N GLY A 352 -24.13 10.41 -41.81
CA GLY A 352 -23.38 11.54 -42.32
C GLY A 352 -23.57 12.84 -41.54
N LEU A 353 -22.47 13.35 -40.98
CA LEU A 353 -22.14 14.78 -40.88
C LEU A 353 -20.61 14.87 -40.76
N MET A 354 -19.98 15.72 -41.58
CA MET A 354 -18.52 15.84 -41.65
C MET A 354 -18.03 16.80 -40.56
N TRP A 355 -17.61 16.27 -39.40
CA TRP A 355 -17.11 17.06 -38.27
C TRP A 355 -15.70 17.62 -38.53
N ARG A 356 -15.48 18.89 -38.17
CA ARG A 356 -14.16 19.55 -38.20
C ARG A 356 -13.69 19.78 -36.77
N TYR A 357 -12.74 18.97 -36.29
CA TYR A 357 -12.10 19.19 -35.00
C TYR A 357 -10.88 20.11 -35.14
N PHE A 358 -10.70 21.02 -34.19
CA PHE A 358 -9.44 21.72 -33.95
C PHE A 358 -8.81 21.11 -32.70
N MET A 359 -7.58 20.60 -32.79
CA MET A 359 -6.82 20.12 -31.62
C MET A 359 -5.77 21.18 -31.27
N THR A 360 -5.73 21.62 -30.02
CA THR A 360 -4.66 22.47 -29.48
C THR A 360 -4.08 21.80 -28.24
N TRP A 361 -2.75 21.69 -28.22
CA TRP A 361 -1.97 20.83 -27.33
C TRP A 361 -1.16 21.66 -26.32
N ILE A 362 -1.17 21.24 -25.05
CA ILE A 362 -0.30 21.75 -23.98
C ILE A 362 0.12 20.53 -23.14
N GLY A 363 1.33 20.01 -23.34
CA GLY A 363 1.86 18.82 -22.64
C GLY A 363 3.39 18.69 -22.78
N ARG A 364 4.06 17.87 -21.96
CA ARG A 364 5.52 17.90 -21.77
C ARG A 364 6.31 17.44 -23.01
N ARG A 365 7.51 17.99 -23.17
CA ARG A 365 8.50 17.62 -24.19
C ARG A 365 8.88 16.14 -24.04
N CYS A 366 9.11 15.48 -25.17
CA CYS A 366 9.71 14.15 -25.30
C CYS A 366 10.96 13.98 -24.44
#